data_AF-A0A962F796-F1
#
_entry.id   AF-A0A962F796-F1
#
_cell.length_a   1.000
_cell.length_b   1.000
_cell.length_c   1.000
_cell.angle_alpha   90.00
_cell.angle_beta   90.00
_cell.angle_gamma   90.00
#
_symmetry.space_group_name_H-M   'P 1'
#
loop_
_entity.id
_entity.type
_entity.pdbx_description
1 polymer ?
#
loop_
_entity_poly.entity_id
_entity_poly.type
_entity_poly.pdbx_seq_one_letter_code
_entity_poly.pdbx_strand_id
1 'polypeptide(L)'
;MRRIFAFVFVLLALLSAPAAFASQLGPRTNYTADQIQAAVERANGYNGSIMSQAGNLGMFESSGNSGIYNDTCCTGIFQINKSNLASYGLTPSQYANMSLDEQAQVWVNVTNSAAGAGSVKQLEQMQASGQKFDGQPVDSAMIEACIQLGTGNCQKMLNSGSCSGFQDSNGTSICDMANKIRNGSQTKEGQKTNNPTNNPSNPNAGASGQTTMDQPDIGDLCWACTAVGQGFSLINGLFTAIPDQLATKVAGLFAAIFAVVMAIQTTKHMLFLPQHGGLQQIVSLWVRFAIAMSVISIGSLYTTIIQEYALGPALGLGGYLGNQIMTIAMSAFGVS
;
A
#
# COMPACT_ATOMS: atom_id res chain seq x y z
N MET A 1 -36.37 36.74 3.68
CA MET A 1 -34.96 36.96 3.30
C MET A 1 -33.93 36.57 4.37
N ARG A 2 -34.11 36.90 5.67
CA ARG A 2 -33.16 36.52 6.75
C ARG A 2 -32.91 35.01 6.96
N ARG A 3 -33.84 34.12 6.56
CA ARG A 3 -33.71 32.66 6.71
C ARG A 3 -32.92 31.96 5.60
N ILE A 4 -32.76 32.60 4.44
CA ILE A 4 -31.99 32.06 3.30
C ILE A 4 -30.48 32.25 3.53
N PHE A 5 -30.08 33.34 4.19
CA PHE A 5 -28.67 33.62 4.51
C PHE A 5 -28.06 32.65 5.54
N ALA A 6 -28.86 32.12 6.47
CA ALA A 6 -28.36 31.14 7.45
C ALA A 6 -28.06 29.76 6.83
N PHE A 7 -28.79 29.36 5.79
CA PHE A 7 -28.60 28.08 5.10
C PHE A 7 -27.34 28.06 4.21
N VAL A 8 -27.00 29.19 3.58
CA VAL A 8 -25.80 29.31 2.72
C VAL A 8 -24.52 29.25 3.56
N PHE A 9 -24.52 29.80 4.79
CA PHE A 9 -23.36 29.77 5.67
C PHE A 9 -23.05 28.38 6.25
N VAL A 10 -24.07 27.57 6.54
CA VAL A 10 -23.90 26.18 7.01
C VAL A 10 -23.44 25.26 5.87
N LEU A 11 -23.89 25.51 4.64
CA LEU A 11 -23.47 24.72 3.46
C LEU A 11 -22.00 25.00 3.08
N LEU A 12 -21.52 26.25 3.21
CA LEU A 12 -20.12 26.59 2.93
C LEU A 12 -19.14 26.01 3.96
N ALA A 13 -19.56 25.86 5.23
CA ALA A 13 -18.74 25.26 6.28
C ALA A 13 -18.58 23.73 6.14
N LEU A 14 -19.47 23.07 5.37
CA LEU A 14 -19.41 21.62 5.12
C LEU A 14 -18.55 21.23 3.90
N LEU A 15 -18.05 22.22 3.15
CA LEU A 15 -17.24 22.00 1.94
C LEU A 15 -15.73 22.20 2.15
N SER A 16 -15.29 22.61 3.34
CA SER A 16 -13.87 22.66 3.70
C SER A 16 -13.40 21.28 4.17
N ALA A 17 -13.17 20.36 3.22
CA ALA A 17 -12.38 19.17 3.53
C ALA A 17 -10.95 19.64 3.87
N PRO A 18 -10.40 19.32 5.05
CA PRO A 18 -9.01 19.65 5.36
C PRO A 18 -8.12 18.91 4.35
N ALA A 19 -7.20 19.64 3.73
CA ALA A 19 -6.11 19.00 2.98
C ALA A 19 -5.33 18.11 3.96
N ALA A 20 -5.07 16.85 3.57
CA ALA A 20 -4.26 15.95 4.36
C ALA A 20 -2.82 16.49 4.38
N PHE A 21 -2.43 17.12 5.49
CA PHE A 21 -1.06 17.54 5.72
C PHE A 21 -0.35 16.42 6.46
N ALA A 22 0.80 15.96 5.97
CA ALA A 22 1.64 15.02 6.71
C ALA A 22 1.89 15.57 8.11
N SER A 23 1.48 14.80 9.12
CA SER A 23 1.60 15.19 10.52
C SER A 23 2.96 14.77 11.07
N GLN A 24 3.42 15.47 12.10
CA GLN A 24 4.71 15.23 12.73
C GLN A 24 4.46 14.47 14.04
N LEU A 25 4.81 13.19 14.11
CA LEU A 25 4.58 12.33 15.29
C LEU A 25 5.78 12.25 16.25
N GLY A 26 6.99 12.50 15.75
CA GLY A 26 8.22 12.57 16.53
C GLY A 26 9.04 13.84 16.20
N PRO A 27 10.27 13.99 16.71
CA PRO A 27 11.11 15.14 16.40
C PRO A 27 11.34 15.30 14.89
N ARG A 28 11.35 16.54 14.41
CA ARG A 28 11.70 16.85 13.02
C ARG A 28 13.22 16.90 12.87
N THR A 29 13.83 15.72 12.76
CA THR A 29 15.26 15.58 12.46
C THR A 29 15.41 15.18 11.00
N ASN A 30 16.17 15.98 10.23
CA ASN A 30 16.46 15.67 8.83
C ASN A 30 17.87 15.09 8.73
N TYR A 31 17.98 13.96 8.03
CA TYR A 31 19.25 13.29 7.74
C TYR A 31 19.56 13.36 6.26
N THR A 32 20.84 13.34 5.90
CA THR A 32 21.28 13.24 4.50
C THR A 32 21.18 11.79 4.01
N ALA A 33 21.21 11.59 2.69
CA ALA A 33 21.28 10.25 2.09
C ALA A 33 22.45 9.45 2.67
N ASP A 34 23.64 10.06 2.81
CA ASP A 34 24.83 9.40 3.36
C ASP A 34 24.64 8.98 4.82
N GLN A 35 24.01 9.82 5.64
CA GLN A 35 23.73 9.48 7.04
C GLN A 35 22.76 8.30 7.14
N ILE A 36 21.71 8.32 6.31
CA ILE A 36 20.71 7.24 6.25
C ILE A 36 21.37 5.94 5.77
N GLN A 37 22.13 5.99 4.68
CA GLN A 37 22.85 4.83 4.15
C GLN A 37 23.81 4.25 5.18
N ALA A 38 24.60 5.09 5.84
CA ALA A 38 25.53 4.64 6.87
C ALA A 38 24.82 3.99 8.07
N ALA A 39 23.61 4.45 8.43
CA ALA A 39 22.82 3.81 9.49
C ALA A 39 22.30 2.43 9.07
N VAL A 40 21.86 2.30 7.81
CA VAL A 40 21.43 1.00 7.24
C VAL A 40 22.60 0.02 7.16
N GLU A 41 23.79 0.47 6.77
CA GLU A 41 25.00 -0.37 6.71
C GLU A 41 25.47 -0.87 8.09
N ARG A 42 25.21 -0.09 9.15
CA ARG A 42 25.50 -0.51 10.52
C ARG A 42 24.47 -1.48 11.10
N ALA A 43 23.28 -1.56 10.53
CA ALA A 43 22.21 -2.41 11.04
C ALA A 43 22.55 -3.90 10.86
N ASN A 44 22.18 -4.70 11.86
CA ASN A 44 22.34 -6.15 11.79
C ASN A 44 21.46 -6.73 10.68
N GLY A 45 22.04 -7.59 9.84
CA GLY A 45 21.35 -8.16 8.69
C GLY A 45 21.37 -7.29 7.43
N TYR A 46 22.18 -6.24 7.38
CA TYR A 46 22.41 -5.48 6.14
C TYR A 46 22.83 -6.41 5.00
N ASN A 47 22.18 -6.26 3.85
CA ASN A 47 22.53 -6.94 2.62
C ASN A 47 22.78 -5.92 1.51
N GLY A 48 24.06 -5.69 1.16
CA GLY A 48 24.46 -4.74 0.13
C GLY A 48 23.96 -5.06 -1.28
N SER A 49 23.55 -6.30 -1.59
CA SER A 49 22.94 -6.57 -2.90
C SER A 49 21.53 -5.99 -3.01
N ILE A 50 20.83 -5.84 -1.89
CA ILE A 50 19.45 -5.34 -1.82
C ILE A 50 19.43 -3.87 -1.40
N MET A 51 20.26 -3.47 -0.43
CA MET A 51 20.07 -2.25 0.36
C MET A 51 21.15 -1.17 0.12
N SER A 52 21.90 -1.25 -0.98
CA SER A 52 23.00 -0.29 -1.24
C SER A 52 22.52 1.10 -1.68
N GLN A 53 21.22 1.33 -1.81
CA GLN A 53 20.63 2.60 -2.24
C GLN A 53 19.62 3.16 -1.21
N ALA A 54 19.56 2.53 -0.03
CA ALA A 54 18.63 2.87 1.03
C ALA A 54 18.71 4.35 1.46
N GLY A 55 19.89 4.98 1.40
CA GLY A 55 20.04 6.42 1.64
C GLY A 55 19.19 7.27 0.71
N ASN A 56 19.22 6.97 -0.59
CA ASN A 56 18.41 7.67 -1.59
C ASN A 56 16.93 7.33 -1.46
N LEU A 57 16.60 6.09 -1.09
CA LEU A 57 15.23 5.71 -0.77
C LEU A 57 14.68 6.53 0.40
N GLY A 58 15.41 6.64 1.51
CA GLY A 58 14.98 7.44 2.67
C GLY A 58 14.76 8.91 2.32
N MET A 59 15.60 9.47 1.44
CA MET A 59 15.41 10.82 0.91
C MET A 59 14.19 10.93 -0.01
N PHE A 60 13.87 9.91 -0.78
CA PHE A 60 12.67 9.87 -1.61
C PHE A 60 11.39 9.77 -0.78
N GLU A 61 11.39 8.92 0.25
CA GLU A 61 10.22 8.63 1.06
C GLU A 61 9.86 9.77 2.02
N SER A 62 10.85 10.37 2.68
CA SER A 62 10.61 11.31 3.78
C SER A 62 11.31 12.66 3.63
N SER A 63 12.03 12.89 2.53
CA SER A 63 13.03 13.99 2.45
C SER A 63 14.04 13.96 3.59
N GLY A 64 14.31 12.77 4.15
CA GLY A 64 15.19 12.55 5.30
C GLY A 64 14.57 12.87 6.67
N ASN A 65 13.28 13.22 6.77
CA ASN A 65 12.62 13.54 8.04
C ASN A 65 12.20 12.29 8.80
N SER A 66 12.85 12.03 9.95
CA SER A 66 12.61 10.81 10.73
C SER A 66 11.33 10.79 11.56
N GLY A 67 10.67 11.93 11.78
CA GLY A 67 9.46 11.99 12.61
C GLY A 67 8.16 12.21 11.81
N ILE A 68 8.24 12.21 10.48
CA ILE A 68 7.09 12.47 9.61
C ILE A 68 6.13 11.27 9.57
N TYR A 69 4.84 11.57 9.54
CA TYR A 69 3.78 10.60 9.40
C TYR A 69 2.83 11.05 8.29
N ASN A 70 2.63 10.18 7.31
CA ASN A 70 1.57 10.32 6.33
C ASN A 70 0.31 9.73 6.95
N ASP A 71 -0.66 10.59 7.29
CA ASP A 71 -1.87 10.30 8.10
C ASP A 71 -2.60 9.00 7.76
N THR A 72 -2.46 8.53 6.52
CA THR A 72 -3.12 7.33 6.00
C THR A 72 -2.29 6.06 6.09
N CYS A 73 -0.95 6.10 6.23
CA CYS A 73 -0.15 4.89 6.17
C CYS A 73 1.13 4.89 7.00
N CYS A 74 1.99 5.90 6.83
CA CYS A 74 3.41 5.62 6.78
C CYS A 74 4.20 6.53 7.68
N THR A 75 5.22 5.98 8.35
CA THR A 75 5.94 6.71 9.39
C THR A 75 7.45 6.66 9.20
N GLY A 76 8.12 7.75 9.58
CA GLY A 76 9.57 7.87 9.69
C GLY A 76 10.34 7.88 8.37
N ILE A 77 11.66 7.67 8.45
CA ILE A 77 12.56 7.88 7.31
C ILE A 77 12.18 7.09 6.07
N PHE A 78 11.80 5.83 6.26
CA PHE A 78 11.47 4.90 5.19
C PHE A 78 9.96 4.75 4.96
N GLN A 79 9.15 5.61 5.59
CA GLN A 79 7.69 5.58 5.44
C GLN A 79 7.11 4.17 5.63
N ILE A 80 7.49 3.50 6.73
CA ILE A 80 7.01 2.14 7.01
C ILE A 80 5.52 2.20 7.37
N ASN A 81 4.72 1.34 6.75
CA ASN A 81 3.28 1.27 7.01
C ASN A 81 2.97 0.68 8.40
N LYS A 82 1.77 0.95 8.91
CA LYS A 82 1.31 0.51 10.24
C LYS A 82 1.38 -1.01 10.47
N SER A 83 1.01 -1.81 9.47
CA SER A 83 0.99 -3.28 9.60
C SER A 83 2.41 -3.84 9.77
N ASN A 84 3.35 -3.32 8.98
CA ASN A 84 4.76 -3.65 9.11
C ASN A 84 5.35 -3.17 10.44
N LEU A 85 4.95 -2.02 10.98
CA LEU A 85 5.39 -1.61 12.32
C LEU A 85 4.81 -2.52 13.41
N ALA A 86 3.52 -2.88 13.29
CA ALA A 86 2.83 -3.72 14.26
C ALA A 86 3.43 -5.13 14.35
N SER A 87 3.93 -5.70 13.25
CA SER A 87 4.60 -7.01 13.28
C SER A 87 5.90 -7.02 14.10
N TYR A 88 6.47 -5.86 14.38
CA TYR A 88 7.61 -5.67 15.31
C TYR A 88 7.17 -5.09 16.67
N GLY A 89 5.87 -5.07 16.97
CA GLY A 89 5.34 -4.55 18.24
C GLY A 89 5.44 -3.03 18.38
N LEU A 90 5.52 -2.30 17.25
CA LEU A 90 5.69 -0.85 17.23
C LEU A 90 4.42 -0.14 16.76
N THR A 91 4.12 0.97 17.41
CA THR A 91 3.17 1.98 16.92
C THR A 91 3.90 3.02 16.05
N PRO A 92 3.18 3.74 15.16
CA PRO A 92 3.72 4.90 14.45
C PRO A 92 4.42 5.90 15.36
N SER A 93 3.80 6.27 16.48
CA SER A 93 4.38 7.23 17.41
C SER A 93 5.68 6.73 18.03
N GLN A 94 5.76 5.45 18.43
CA GLN A 94 7.00 4.88 18.93
C GLN A 94 8.10 4.92 17.87
N TYR A 95 7.78 4.49 16.64
CA TYR A 95 8.74 4.47 15.54
C TYR A 95 9.23 5.88 15.17
N ALA A 96 8.33 6.88 15.10
CA ALA A 96 8.68 8.27 14.80
C ALA A 96 9.62 8.91 15.85
N ASN A 97 9.64 8.39 17.08
CA ASN A 97 10.47 8.88 18.18
C ASN A 97 11.79 8.10 18.33
N MET A 98 12.03 7.06 17.52
CA MET A 98 13.29 6.32 17.49
C MET A 98 14.43 7.14 16.89
N SER A 99 15.66 6.81 17.28
CA SER A 99 16.88 7.29 16.61
C SER A 99 16.96 6.80 15.16
N LEU A 100 17.83 7.43 14.37
CA LEU A 100 18.09 7.00 12.99
C LEU A 100 18.52 5.52 12.91
N ASP A 101 19.44 5.09 13.77
CA ASP A 101 19.95 3.71 13.76
C ASP A 101 18.85 2.69 14.10
N GLU A 102 17.98 3.01 15.06
CA GLU A 102 16.82 2.16 15.40
C GLU A 102 15.81 2.08 14.26
N GLN A 103 15.49 3.22 13.61
CA GLN A 103 14.62 3.22 12.44
C GLN A 103 15.21 2.41 11.28
N ALA A 104 16.50 2.58 11.02
CA ALA A 104 17.22 1.81 10.01
C ALA A 104 17.19 0.30 10.32
N GLN A 105 17.40 -0.09 11.59
CA GLN A 105 17.34 -1.49 12.00
C GLN A 105 15.96 -2.12 11.76
N VAL A 106 14.88 -1.42 12.11
CA VAL A 106 13.51 -1.90 11.84
C VAL A 106 13.27 -2.02 10.34
N TRP A 107 13.70 -1.04 9.54
CA TRP A 107 13.58 -1.12 8.09
C TRP A 107 14.36 -2.30 7.50
N VAL A 108 15.60 -2.54 7.94
CA VAL A 108 16.40 -3.70 7.52
C VAL A 108 15.69 -5.01 7.84
N ASN A 109 15.05 -5.12 9.01
CA ASN A 109 14.26 -6.31 9.36
C ASN A 109 13.05 -6.49 8.42
N VAL A 110 12.30 -5.41 8.15
CA VAL A 110 11.17 -5.42 7.20
C VAL A 110 11.63 -5.84 5.80
N THR A 111 12.71 -5.24 5.30
CA THR A 111 13.27 -5.52 3.98
C THR A 111 13.77 -6.96 3.88
N ASN A 112 14.45 -7.48 4.90
CA ASN A 112 14.87 -8.88 4.94
C ASN A 112 13.70 -9.86 4.96
N SER A 113 12.61 -9.53 5.67
CA SER A 113 11.38 -10.32 5.62
C SER A 113 10.77 -10.34 4.22
N ALA A 114 10.84 -9.22 3.49
CA ALA A 114 10.33 -9.12 2.12
C ALA A 114 11.25 -9.80 1.08
N ALA A 115 12.56 -9.90 1.36
CA ALA A 115 13.53 -10.54 0.48
C ALA A 115 13.25 -12.03 0.21
N GLY A 116 12.46 -12.69 1.07
CA GLY A 116 11.99 -14.05 0.85
C GLY A 116 10.95 -14.21 -0.27
N ALA A 117 10.34 -13.11 -0.74
CA ALA A 117 9.30 -13.16 -1.76
C ALA A 117 9.85 -13.59 -3.14
N GLY A 118 9.07 -14.37 -3.89
CA GLY A 118 9.46 -14.87 -5.21
C GLY A 118 9.83 -13.77 -6.21
N SER A 119 9.11 -12.64 -6.20
CA SER A 119 9.41 -11.48 -7.03
C SER A 119 10.76 -10.82 -6.70
N VAL A 120 11.10 -10.74 -5.42
CA VAL A 120 12.41 -10.19 -4.99
C VAL A 120 13.53 -11.16 -5.38
N LYS A 121 13.36 -12.45 -5.11
CA LYS A 121 14.33 -13.49 -5.51
C LYS A 121 14.58 -13.51 -7.01
N GLN A 122 13.52 -13.32 -7.82
CA GLN A 122 13.65 -13.21 -9.27
C GLN A 122 14.49 -11.98 -9.66
N LEU A 123 14.24 -10.81 -9.06
CA LEU A 123 15.06 -9.63 -9.31
C LEU A 123 16.50 -9.80 -8.84
N GLU A 124 16.76 -10.45 -7.71
CA GLU A 124 18.12 -10.76 -7.26
C GLU A 124 18.86 -11.66 -8.25
N GLN A 125 18.19 -12.66 -8.83
CA GLN A 125 18.75 -13.52 -9.88
C GLN A 125 19.04 -12.73 -11.16
N MET A 126 18.13 -11.84 -11.56
CA MET A 126 18.33 -10.95 -12.72
C MET A 126 19.52 -10.01 -12.48
N GLN A 127 19.62 -9.40 -11.30
CA GLN A 127 20.76 -8.58 -10.89
C GLN A 127 22.06 -9.37 -10.96
N ALA A 128 22.11 -10.56 -10.35
CA ALA A 128 23.31 -11.39 -10.30
C ALA A 128 23.79 -11.84 -11.69
N SER A 129 22.87 -12.00 -12.64
CA SER A 129 23.17 -12.37 -14.03
C SER A 129 23.35 -11.18 -14.97
N GLY A 130 23.25 -9.94 -14.47
CA GLY A 130 23.34 -8.71 -15.27
C GLY A 130 22.18 -8.52 -16.25
N GLN A 131 21.06 -9.22 -16.04
CA GLN A 131 19.86 -9.07 -16.85
C GLN A 131 19.19 -7.71 -16.60
N LYS A 132 18.53 -7.21 -17.64
CA LYS A 132 17.71 -6.01 -17.60
C LYS A 132 16.24 -6.39 -17.57
N PHE A 133 15.43 -5.56 -16.93
CA PHE A 133 13.97 -5.65 -16.96
C PHE A 133 13.42 -4.47 -17.75
N ASP A 134 12.71 -4.72 -18.86
CA ASP A 134 12.18 -3.65 -19.75
C ASP A 134 13.24 -2.59 -20.12
N GLY A 135 14.45 -3.06 -20.44
CA GLY A 135 15.60 -2.21 -20.77
C GLY A 135 16.26 -1.49 -19.58
N GLN A 136 15.69 -1.56 -18.38
CA GLN A 136 16.21 -0.96 -17.15
C GLN A 136 17.21 -1.89 -16.44
N PRO A 137 18.23 -1.35 -15.76
CA PRO A 137 19.09 -2.15 -14.89
C PRO A 137 18.26 -2.76 -13.75
N VAL A 138 18.54 -4.02 -13.43
CA VAL A 138 18.08 -4.65 -12.18
C VAL A 138 19.21 -4.55 -11.17
N ASP A 139 19.05 -3.61 -10.24
CA ASP A 139 19.99 -3.29 -9.17
C ASP A 139 19.26 -3.14 -7.84
N SER A 140 19.99 -2.79 -6.77
CA SER A 140 19.41 -2.57 -5.44
C SER A 140 18.27 -1.55 -5.45
N ALA A 141 18.31 -0.50 -6.28
CA ALA A 141 17.22 0.46 -6.39
C ALA A 141 15.93 -0.17 -6.96
N MET A 142 16.04 -1.07 -7.94
CA MET A 142 14.89 -1.84 -8.45
C MET A 142 14.31 -2.76 -7.38
N ILE A 143 15.18 -3.43 -6.62
CA ILE A 143 14.76 -4.34 -5.54
C ILE A 143 14.11 -3.57 -4.38
N GLU A 144 14.71 -2.46 -3.94
CA GLU A 144 14.16 -1.58 -2.91
C GLU A 144 12.79 -1.04 -3.32
N ALA A 145 12.63 -0.58 -4.57
CA ALA A 145 11.35 -0.13 -5.10
C ALA A 145 10.30 -1.26 -5.15
N CYS A 146 10.71 -2.47 -5.52
CA CYS A 146 9.86 -3.67 -5.52
C CYS A 146 9.33 -3.99 -4.11
N ILE A 147 10.18 -3.83 -3.09
CA ILE A 147 9.81 -4.04 -1.68
C ILE A 147 8.88 -2.90 -1.20
N GLN A 148 9.21 -1.64 -1.49
CA GLN A 148 8.43 -0.48 -1.05
C GLN A 148 7.03 -0.41 -1.63
N LEU A 149 6.88 -0.65 -2.93
CA LEU A 149 5.56 -0.66 -3.59
C LEU A 149 4.82 -1.99 -3.40
N GLY A 150 5.45 -2.96 -2.73
CA GLY A 150 4.87 -4.24 -2.37
C GLY A 150 5.23 -5.36 -3.35
N THR A 151 5.68 -6.48 -2.80
CA THR A 151 6.17 -7.64 -3.55
C THR A 151 5.14 -8.27 -4.48
N GLY A 152 3.84 -8.17 -4.15
CA GLY A 152 2.74 -8.61 -5.03
C GLY A 152 2.53 -7.71 -6.24
N ASN A 153 2.70 -6.39 -6.09
CA ASN A 153 2.67 -5.45 -7.22
C ASN A 153 3.90 -5.63 -8.11
N CYS A 154 5.04 -5.93 -7.49
CA CYS A 154 6.25 -6.32 -8.18
C CYS A 154 6.08 -7.60 -8.99
N GLN A 155 5.41 -8.62 -8.44
CA GLN A 155 5.10 -9.83 -9.21
C GLN A 155 4.20 -9.52 -10.43
N LYS A 156 3.21 -8.62 -10.29
CA LYS A 156 2.39 -8.18 -11.43
C LYS A 156 3.23 -7.53 -12.53
N MET A 157 4.16 -6.65 -12.15
CA MET A 157 5.10 -6.04 -13.09
C MET A 157 5.97 -7.10 -13.78
N LEU A 158 6.58 -8.00 -13.01
CA LEU A 158 7.42 -9.07 -13.56
C LEU A 158 6.65 -9.96 -14.54
N ASN A 159 5.41 -10.32 -14.20
CA ASN A 159 4.55 -11.14 -15.06
C ASN A 159 4.13 -10.45 -16.36
N SER A 160 4.09 -9.11 -16.38
CA SER A 160 3.77 -8.37 -17.61
C SER A 160 4.98 -8.25 -18.55
N GLY A 161 6.20 -8.41 -18.03
CA GLY A 161 7.44 -8.15 -18.76
C GLY A 161 7.72 -6.67 -19.05
N SER A 162 6.94 -5.73 -18.47
CA SER A 162 7.13 -4.29 -18.67
C SER A 162 7.01 -3.49 -17.36
N CYS A 163 7.78 -2.42 -17.26
CA CYS A 163 7.67 -1.40 -16.21
C CYS A 163 6.26 -0.81 -16.11
N SER A 164 5.50 -0.78 -17.20
CA SER A 164 4.11 -0.31 -17.23
C SER A 164 3.09 -1.35 -16.72
N GLY A 165 3.53 -2.58 -16.41
CA GLY A 165 2.66 -3.66 -15.92
C GLY A 165 2.05 -3.44 -14.55
N PHE A 166 2.59 -2.48 -13.80
CA PHE A 166 2.03 -2.01 -12.55
C PHE A 166 2.26 -0.51 -12.42
N GLN A 167 1.23 0.20 -11.96
CA GLN A 167 1.33 1.57 -11.49
C GLN A 167 0.47 1.70 -10.24
N ASP A 168 0.96 2.47 -9.26
CA ASP A 168 0.17 2.85 -8.10
C ASP A 168 -0.94 3.85 -8.50
N SER A 169 -1.74 4.29 -7.52
CA SER A 169 -2.80 5.28 -7.77
C SER A 169 -2.29 6.64 -8.25
N ASN A 170 -0.99 6.91 -8.12
CA ASN A 170 -0.34 8.14 -8.54
C ASN A 170 0.35 7.98 -9.91
N GLY A 171 0.19 6.82 -10.58
CA GLY A 171 0.84 6.52 -11.85
C GLY A 171 2.33 6.18 -11.72
N THR A 172 2.84 5.92 -10.50
CA THR A 172 4.23 5.56 -10.26
C THR A 172 4.39 4.05 -10.37
N SER A 173 5.21 3.59 -11.32
CA SER A 173 5.65 2.20 -11.39
C SER A 173 6.85 1.92 -10.48
N ILE A 174 7.18 0.64 -10.31
CA ILE A 174 8.40 0.22 -9.59
C ILE A 174 9.64 0.73 -10.32
N CYS A 175 9.67 0.69 -11.64
CA CYS A 175 10.79 1.25 -12.41
C CYS A 175 10.91 2.76 -12.23
N ASP A 176 9.79 3.50 -12.14
CA ASP A 176 9.83 4.95 -11.88
C ASP A 176 10.43 5.26 -10.51
N MET A 177 10.05 4.50 -9.49
CA MET A 177 10.61 4.63 -8.16
C MET A 177 12.10 4.25 -8.15
N ALA A 178 12.49 3.14 -8.78
CA ALA A 178 13.88 2.72 -8.91
C ALA A 178 14.75 3.79 -9.61
N ASN A 179 14.21 4.43 -10.65
CA ASN A 179 14.86 5.56 -11.33
C ASN A 179 15.07 6.75 -10.39
N LYS A 180 14.08 7.07 -9.53
CA LYS A 180 14.22 8.17 -8.56
C LYS A 180 15.25 7.84 -7.48
N ILE A 181 15.27 6.60 -6.99
CA ILE A 181 16.27 6.12 -6.04
C ILE A 181 17.68 6.22 -6.66
N ARG A 182 17.89 5.69 -7.88
CA ARG A 182 19.19 5.72 -8.58
C ARG A 182 19.75 7.13 -8.78
N ASN A 183 18.90 8.08 -9.13
CA ASN A 183 19.35 9.45 -9.45
C ASN A 183 19.55 10.31 -8.19
N GLY A 184 19.32 9.74 -6.99
CA GLY A 184 19.13 10.48 -5.77
C GLY A 184 17.80 11.25 -5.82
N SER A 185 17.10 11.31 -4.69
CA SER A 185 15.93 12.18 -4.56
C SER A 185 16.38 13.64 -4.66
N GLN A 186 16.59 14.14 -5.87
CA GLN A 186 16.64 15.56 -6.15
C GLN A 186 15.26 16.09 -5.74
N THR A 187 15.19 16.77 -4.60
CA THR A 187 14.04 17.60 -4.23
C THR A 187 13.83 18.62 -5.34
N LYS A 188 13.01 18.25 -6.35
CA LYS A 188 12.57 19.17 -7.38
C LYS A 188 11.45 20.02 -6.82
N GLU A 189 11.84 21.05 -6.08
CA GLU A 189 11.04 22.26 -6.07
C GLU A 189 11.06 22.82 -7.51
N GLY A 190 9.96 22.62 -8.24
CA GLY A 190 9.72 23.24 -9.55
C GLY A 190 10.40 22.60 -10.76
N GLN A 191 9.87 21.48 -11.26
CA GLN A 191 9.97 21.19 -12.69
C GLN A 191 8.68 20.59 -13.22
N LYS A 192 7.83 21.48 -13.75
CA LYS A 192 6.73 21.13 -14.65
C LYS A 192 7.30 20.28 -15.80
N THR A 193 6.57 19.23 -16.10
CA THR A 193 6.71 18.34 -17.26
C THR A 193 6.94 19.14 -18.54
N ASN A 194 8.11 18.98 -19.15
CA ASN A 194 8.26 19.22 -20.59
C ASN A 194 8.17 17.85 -21.27
N ASN A 195 6.99 17.62 -21.85
CA ASN A 195 6.77 16.63 -22.88
C ASN A 195 7.60 17.01 -24.11
N PRO A 196 8.22 16.04 -24.80
CA PRO A 196 8.29 16.12 -26.25
C PRO A 196 7.66 14.87 -26.85
N THR A 197 6.39 15.02 -27.24
CA THR A 197 5.86 14.33 -28.41
C THR A 197 6.74 14.72 -29.61
N ASN A 198 7.26 13.73 -30.34
CA ASN A 198 7.25 13.65 -31.82
C ASN A 198 8.06 12.45 -32.32
N ASN A 199 7.34 11.46 -32.83
CA ASN A 199 7.77 10.57 -33.92
C ASN A 199 7.42 11.29 -35.26
N PRO A 200 7.79 10.84 -36.49
CA PRO A 200 8.51 9.62 -36.87
C PRO A 200 9.59 9.79 -37.97
N SER A 201 10.50 8.82 -38.09
CA SER A 201 11.14 8.42 -39.37
C SER A 201 11.89 7.09 -39.21
N ASN A 202 11.34 6.04 -39.83
CA ASN A 202 12.02 4.79 -40.23
C ASN A 202 12.20 4.88 -41.77
N PRO A 203 13.24 4.34 -42.42
CA PRO A 203 13.23 2.90 -42.75
C PRO A 203 14.61 2.20 -42.83
N ASN A 204 14.60 0.89 -42.51
CA ASN A 204 15.42 -0.24 -43.02
C ASN A 204 16.06 -1.07 -41.90
N ALA A 205 16.25 -2.39 -41.97
CA ALA A 205 15.65 -3.54 -42.65
C ALA A 205 16.59 -4.73 -42.30
N GLY A 206 16.02 -5.90 -41.97
CA GLY A 206 16.73 -7.20 -41.88
C GLY A 206 17.25 -7.55 -40.47
N ALA A 207 17.19 -8.79 -39.97
CA ALA A 207 16.74 -10.06 -40.54
C ALA A 207 16.44 -11.07 -39.41
N SER A 208 15.61 -12.05 -39.77
CA SER A 208 15.22 -13.33 -39.15
C SER A 208 16.09 -13.93 -38.03
N GLY A 209 15.39 -14.47 -37.01
CA GLY A 209 15.96 -15.38 -36.02
C GLY A 209 14.88 -16.06 -35.17
N GLN A 210 13.97 -16.79 -35.83
CA GLN A 210 12.95 -17.62 -35.20
C GLN A 210 13.61 -18.85 -34.56
N THR A 211 13.61 -18.95 -33.23
CA THR A 211 13.83 -20.22 -32.52
C THR A 211 12.74 -20.36 -31.47
N THR A 212 11.75 -21.17 -31.82
CA THR A 212 10.84 -21.85 -30.89
C THR A 212 11.66 -22.80 -30.04
N MET A 213 11.65 -22.60 -28.72
CA MET A 213 12.03 -23.65 -27.77
C MET A 213 10.74 -24.11 -27.09
N ASP A 214 10.32 -25.33 -27.46
CA ASP A 214 9.31 -26.11 -26.75
C ASP A 214 9.77 -26.31 -25.30
N GLN A 215 8.98 -25.81 -24.37
CA GLN A 215 9.13 -26.06 -22.95
C GLN A 215 8.21 -27.26 -22.61
N PRO A 216 8.74 -28.37 -22.06
CA PRO A 216 7.92 -29.52 -21.75
C PRO A 216 6.90 -29.19 -20.66
N ASP A 217 5.64 -29.51 -20.95
CA ASP A 217 4.52 -29.53 -20.02
C ASP A 217 4.86 -30.39 -18.79
N ILE A 218 5.07 -29.72 -17.65
CA ILE A 218 4.95 -30.30 -16.31
C ILE A 218 3.76 -29.63 -15.65
N GLY A 219 2.58 -29.93 -16.17
CA GLY A 219 1.32 -29.77 -15.46
C GLY A 219 0.64 -31.12 -15.46
N ASP A 220 0.63 -31.82 -14.31
CA ASP A 220 -0.47 -32.74 -13.95
C ASP A 220 -0.35 -33.41 -12.57
N LEU A 221 0.14 -32.73 -11.53
CA LEU A 221 -0.06 -33.21 -10.14
C LEU A 221 -0.19 -32.04 -9.16
N CYS A 222 -1.35 -31.38 -9.20
CA CYS A 222 -2.13 -30.90 -8.05
C CYS A 222 -3.02 -29.71 -8.47
N TRP A 223 -4.11 -29.99 -9.19
CA TRP A 223 -5.14 -28.99 -9.51
C TRP A 223 -5.74 -28.35 -8.23
N ALA A 224 -5.73 -29.08 -7.11
CA ALA A 224 -6.14 -28.58 -5.79
C ALA A 224 -5.17 -27.53 -5.21
N CYS A 225 -3.88 -27.56 -5.58
CA CYS A 225 -2.87 -26.62 -5.11
C CYS A 225 -2.98 -25.28 -5.85
N THR A 226 -3.31 -25.32 -7.15
CA THR A 226 -3.63 -24.12 -7.94
C THR A 226 -4.97 -23.50 -7.50
N ALA A 227 -5.97 -24.32 -7.18
CA ALA A 227 -7.26 -23.82 -6.68
C ALA A 227 -7.19 -23.20 -5.27
N VAL A 228 -6.37 -23.77 -4.36
CA VAL A 228 -6.17 -23.21 -3.01
C VAL A 228 -5.22 -22.01 -3.03
N GLY A 229 -4.18 -22.01 -3.88
CA GLY A 229 -3.28 -20.86 -4.07
C GLY A 229 -3.94 -19.67 -4.78
N GLN A 230 -4.73 -19.94 -5.83
CA GLN A 230 -5.53 -18.91 -6.50
C GLN A 230 -6.70 -18.46 -5.60
N GLY A 231 -7.33 -19.37 -4.85
CA GLY A 231 -8.35 -19.06 -3.85
C GLY A 231 -7.83 -18.14 -2.72
N PHE A 232 -6.60 -18.33 -2.24
CA PHE A 232 -5.97 -17.44 -1.26
C PHE A 232 -5.64 -16.06 -1.84
N SER A 233 -5.20 -15.98 -3.10
CA SER A 233 -4.95 -14.69 -3.78
C SER A 233 -6.25 -13.95 -4.12
N LEU A 234 -7.33 -14.68 -4.44
CA LEU A 234 -8.65 -14.11 -4.69
C LEU A 234 -9.30 -13.67 -3.39
N ILE A 235 -9.18 -14.41 -2.27
CA ILE A 235 -9.81 -14.01 -1.00
C ILE A 235 -9.03 -12.89 -0.31
N ASN A 236 -7.69 -12.91 -0.29
CA ASN A 236 -6.93 -11.74 0.17
C ASN A 236 -7.12 -10.55 -0.78
N GLY A 237 -7.14 -10.78 -2.10
CA GLY A 237 -7.42 -9.74 -3.09
C GLY A 237 -8.83 -9.16 -2.99
N LEU A 238 -9.87 -9.94 -2.67
CA LEU A 238 -11.25 -9.46 -2.59
C LEU A 238 -11.51 -8.62 -1.32
N PHE A 239 -10.77 -8.89 -0.24
CA PHE A 239 -10.90 -8.15 1.03
C PHE A 239 -9.89 -7.01 1.20
N THR A 240 -8.71 -7.06 0.58
CA THR A 240 -7.76 -5.92 0.56
C THR A 240 -7.99 -4.97 -0.63
N ALA A 241 -8.80 -5.36 -1.62
CA ALA A 241 -9.16 -4.50 -2.77
C ALA A 241 -10.56 -3.87 -2.67
N ILE A 242 -11.11 -3.74 -1.45
CA ILE A 242 -11.98 -2.59 -1.19
C ILE A 242 -11.00 -1.48 -0.79
N PRO A 243 -10.70 -0.50 -1.66
CA PRO A 243 -9.82 0.59 -1.27
C PRO A 243 -10.39 1.22 0.00
N ASP A 244 -9.56 1.56 0.99
CA ASP A 244 -10.00 2.40 2.12
C ASP A 244 -10.64 3.71 1.63
N GLN A 245 -10.24 4.16 0.43
CA GLN A 245 -10.87 5.23 -0.35
C GLN A 245 -12.31 4.93 -0.76
N LEU A 246 -12.66 3.69 -1.10
CA LEU A 246 -14.03 3.28 -1.38
C LEU A 246 -14.84 3.24 -0.08
N ALA A 247 -14.29 2.70 1.01
CA ALA A 247 -14.98 2.72 2.31
C ALA A 247 -15.26 4.15 2.79
N THR A 248 -14.28 5.07 2.70
CA THR A 248 -14.47 6.49 3.06
C THR A 248 -15.36 7.25 2.08
N LYS A 249 -15.24 7.03 0.77
CA LYS A 249 -16.11 7.69 -0.24
C LYS A 249 -17.55 7.18 -0.16
N VAL A 250 -17.73 5.87 0.08
CA VAL A 250 -19.05 5.26 0.27
C VAL A 250 -19.66 5.73 1.58
N ALA A 251 -18.91 5.78 2.68
CA ALA A 251 -19.38 6.36 3.93
C ALA A 251 -19.77 7.84 3.77
N GLY A 252 -18.95 8.63 3.06
CA GLY A 252 -19.24 10.03 2.74
C GLY A 252 -20.50 10.19 1.89
N LEU A 253 -20.69 9.33 0.88
CA LEU A 253 -21.88 9.32 0.03
C LEU A 253 -23.14 8.95 0.83
N PHE A 254 -23.07 7.93 1.70
CA PHE A 254 -24.18 7.55 2.58
C PHE A 254 -24.53 8.65 3.58
N ALA A 255 -23.53 9.32 4.16
CA ALA A 255 -23.74 10.47 5.03
C ALA A 255 -24.43 11.64 4.29
N ALA A 256 -24.02 11.91 3.03
CA ALA A 256 -24.63 12.95 2.20
C ALA A 256 -26.08 12.62 1.82
N ILE A 257 -26.36 11.40 1.34
CA ILE A 257 -27.73 10.94 1.03
C ILE A 257 -28.61 11.05 2.27
N PHE A 258 -28.10 10.65 3.43
CA PHE A 258 -28.86 10.72 4.68
C PHE A 258 -29.13 12.15 5.12
N ALA A 259 -28.14 13.06 5.02
CA ALA A 259 -28.34 14.48 5.32
C ALA A 259 -29.43 15.11 4.45
N VAL A 260 -29.48 14.73 3.15
CA VAL A 260 -30.54 15.17 2.22
C VAL A 260 -31.91 14.62 2.63
N VAL A 261 -32.02 13.32 2.92
CA VAL A 261 -33.27 12.70 3.37
C VAL A 261 -33.77 13.33 4.68
N MET A 262 -32.86 13.60 5.61
CA MET A 262 -33.17 14.25 6.89
C MET A 262 -33.64 15.70 6.70
N ALA A 263 -32.98 16.46 5.83
CA ALA A 263 -33.39 17.82 5.51
C ALA A 263 -34.80 17.83 4.90
N ILE A 264 -35.10 16.91 3.98
CA ILE A 264 -36.42 16.78 3.34
C ILE A 264 -37.50 16.42 4.38
N GLN A 265 -37.25 15.41 5.22
CA GLN A 265 -38.24 14.95 6.20
C GLN A 265 -38.50 15.99 7.30
N THR A 266 -37.46 16.67 7.78
CA THR A 266 -37.60 17.74 8.77
C THR A 266 -38.35 18.94 8.18
N THR A 267 -38.02 19.32 6.94
CA THR A 267 -38.69 20.41 6.22
C THR A 267 -40.16 20.09 5.95
N LYS A 268 -40.46 18.86 5.54
CA LYS A 268 -41.84 18.39 5.32
C LYS A 268 -42.68 18.47 6.59
N HIS A 269 -42.14 18.04 7.73
CA HIS A 269 -42.83 18.10 9.02
C HIS A 269 -42.96 19.51 9.58
N MET A 270 -41.99 20.39 9.36
CA MET A 270 -42.07 21.77 9.85
C MET A 270 -42.94 22.69 8.98
N LEU A 271 -43.00 22.45 7.66
CA LEU A 271 -43.69 23.37 6.74
C LEU A 271 -45.10 22.94 6.35
N PHE A 272 -45.40 21.64 6.26
CA PHE A 272 -46.60 21.20 5.55
C PHE A 272 -47.68 20.53 6.40
N LEU A 273 -47.37 19.81 7.49
CA LEU A 273 -48.41 19.18 8.32
C LEU A 273 -47.91 18.91 9.77
N PRO A 274 -48.39 19.64 10.79
CA PRO A 274 -48.21 19.24 12.19
C PRO A 274 -49.14 18.06 12.49
N GLN A 275 -48.73 16.85 12.16
CA GLN A 275 -49.40 15.64 12.65
C GLN A 275 -48.97 15.38 14.10
N HIS A 276 -49.94 15.10 14.97
CA HIS A 276 -49.69 14.65 16.34
C HIS A 276 -48.77 13.41 16.31
N GLY A 277 -47.57 13.54 16.87
CA GLY A 277 -46.55 12.47 16.89
C GLY A 277 -45.33 12.68 15.97
N GLY A 278 -45.29 13.74 15.14
CA GLY A 278 -44.17 13.97 14.21
C GLY A 278 -42.80 14.08 14.87
N LEU A 279 -42.72 14.66 16.07
CA LEU A 279 -41.46 14.80 16.80
C LEU A 279 -40.93 13.45 17.30
N GLN A 280 -41.83 12.54 17.70
CA GLN A 280 -41.47 11.17 18.09
C GLN A 280 -40.97 10.36 16.89
N GLN A 281 -41.55 10.55 15.70
CA GLN A 281 -41.06 9.91 14.47
C GLN A 281 -39.67 10.43 14.05
N ILE A 282 -39.44 11.74 14.15
CA ILE A 282 -38.12 12.33 13.87
C ILE A 282 -37.07 11.77 14.84
N VAL A 283 -37.36 11.74 16.14
CA VAL A 283 -36.44 11.19 17.15
C VAL A 283 -36.20 9.68 16.94
N SER A 284 -37.23 8.91 16.60
CA SER A 284 -37.10 7.49 16.28
C SER A 284 -36.18 7.23 15.08
N LEU A 285 -36.26 8.07 14.04
CA LEU A 285 -35.36 8.04 12.88
C LEU A 285 -33.91 8.34 13.29
N TRP A 286 -33.68 9.34 14.14
CA TRP A 286 -32.35 9.66 14.67
C TRP A 286 -31.75 8.49 15.47
N VAL A 287 -32.52 7.87 16.35
CA VAL A 287 -32.05 6.73 17.17
C VAL A 287 -31.71 5.53 16.29
N ARG A 288 -32.56 5.18 15.32
CA ARG A 288 -32.30 4.07 14.39
C ARG A 288 -31.05 4.30 13.56
N PHE A 289 -30.82 5.53 13.12
CA PHE A 289 -29.61 5.89 12.38
C PHE A 289 -28.36 5.83 13.25
N ALA A 290 -28.40 6.39 14.46
CA ALA A 290 -27.28 6.31 15.40
C ALA A 290 -26.89 4.86 15.72
N ILE A 291 -27.89 3.98 15.87
CA ILE A 291 -27.67 2.53 16.05
C ILE A 291 -27.04 1.92 14.79
N ALA A 292 -27.59 2.18 13.60
CA ALA A 292 -27.04 1.64 12.35
C ALA A 292 -25.61 2.10 12.09
N MET A 293 -25.31 3.39 12.31
CA MET A 293 -23.95 3.91 12.21
C MET A 293 -23.03 3.31 13.26
N SER A 294 -23.49 3.14 14.50
CA SER A 294 -22.70 2.47 15.54
C SER A 294 -22.40 1.03 15.15
N VAL A 295 -23.35 0.28 14.58
CA VAL A 295 -23.13 -1.09 14.09
C VAL A 295 -22.16 -1.12 12.92
N ILE A 296 -22.23 -0.16 11.98
CA ILE A 296 -21.28 -0.06 10.86
C ILE A 296 -19.88 0.31 11.35
N SER A 297 -19.76 1.26 12.26
CA SER A 297 -18.49 1.69 12.85
C SER A 297 -17.88 0.61 13.75
N ILE A 298 -18.69 -0.10 14.53
CA ILE A 298 -18.27 -1.26 15.30
C ILE A 298 -17.91 -2.40 14.35
N GLY A 299 -18.64 -2.60 13.25
CA GLY A 299 -18.32 -3.55 12.20
C GLY A 299 -16.96 -3.27 11.54
N SER A 300 -16.64 -2.00 11.26
CA SER A 300 -15.33 -1.62 10.71
C SER A 300 -14.20 -1.76 11.73
N LEU A 301 -14.48 -1.59 13.03
CA LEU A 301 -13.57 -1.88 14.14
C LEU A 301 -13.41 -3.40 14.38
N TYR A 302 -14.48 -4.17 14.20
CA TYR A 302 -14.48 -5.64 14.34
C TYR A 302 -13.71 -6.29 13.20
N THR A 303 -13.78 -5.77 11.98
CA THR A 303 -12.94 -6.25 10.87
C THR A 303 -11.47 -5.95 11.11
N THR A 304 -11.10 -4.78 11.65
CA THR A 304 -9.69 -4.50 11.98
C THR A 304 -9.18 -5.37 13.12
N ILE A 305 -9.92 -5.48 14.22
CA ILE A 305 -9.48 -6.24 15.40
C ILE A 305 -9.47 -7.75 15.16
N ILE A 306 -10.49 -8.33 14.54
CA ILE A 306 -10.53 -9.79 14.29
C ILE A 306 -9.52 -10.19 13.20
N GLN A 307 -9.35 -9.38 12.15
CA GLN A 307 -8.41 -9.68 11.07
C GLN A 307 -6.95 -9.58 11.56
N GLU A 308 -6.65 -8.62 12.44
CA GLU A 308 -5.29 -8.43 12.99
C GLU A 308 -4.96 -9.34 14.18
N TYR A 309 -5.90 -9.63 15.10
CA TYR A 309 -5.60 -10.36 16.34
C TYR A 309 -6.06 -11.82 16.39
N ALA A 310 -7.06 -12.21 15.59
CA ALA A 310 -7.57 -13.58 15.59
C ALA A 310 -7.22 -14.33 14.30
N LEU A 311 -7.43 -13.70 13.13
CA LEU A 311 -7.16 -14.33 11.84
C LEU A 311 -5.67 -14.33 11.50
N GLY A 312 -4.93 -13.24 11.70
CA GLY A 312 -3.49 -13.17 11.43
C GLY A 312 -2.68 -14.28 12.13
N PRO A 313 -2.81 -14.44 13.46
CA PRO A 313 -2.14 -15.52 14.19
C PRO A 313 -2.65 -16.92 13.82
N ALA A 314 -3.94 -17.10 13.59
CA ALA A 314 -4.52 -18.39 13.20
C ALA A 314 -4.10 -18.83 11.77
N LEU A 315 -3.97 -17.87 10.84
CA LEU A 315 -3.47 -18.12 9.48
C LEU A 315 -1.97 -18.35 9.47
N GLY A 316 -1.20 -17.66 10.33
CA GLY A 316 0.22 -17.94 10.54
C GLY A 316 0.48 -19.34 11.10
N LEU A 317 -0.31 -19.76 12.10
CA LEU A 317 -0.29 -21.12 12.65
C LEU A 317 -0.72 -22.16 11.61
N GLY A 318 -1.74 -21.87 10.81
CA GLY A 318 -2.19 -22.74 9.72
C GLY A 318 -1.14 -22.91 8.63
N GLY A 319 -0.45 -21.84 8.24
CA GLY A 319 0.66 -21.88 7.27
C GLY A 319 1.88 -22.66 7.79
N TYR A 320 2.24 -22.47 9.07
CA TYR A 320 3.32 -23.22 9.71
C TYR A 320 3.00 -24.72 9.82
N LEU A 321 1.79 -25.08 10.26
CA LEU A 321 1.33 -26.46 10.34
C LEU A 321 1.22 -27.11 8.96
N GLY A 322 0.73 -26.37 7.95
CA GLY A 322 0.68 -26.84 6.57
C GLY A 322 2.06 -27.16 6.01
N ASN A 323 3.06 -26.32 6.28
CA ASN A 323 4.44 -26.54 5.84
C ASN A 323 5.08 -27.75 6.53
N GLN A 324 4.82 -27.94 7.83
CA GLN A 324 5.29 -29.11 8.59
C GLN A 324 4.65 -30.42 8.12
N ILE A 325 3.34 -30.42 7.87
CA ILE A 325 2.62 -31.59 7.33
C ILE A 325 3.13 -31.93 5.93
N MET A 326 3.39 -30.94 5.09
CA MET A 326 3.92 -31.16 3.74
C MET A 326 5.36 -31.71 3.77
N THR A 327 6.20 -31.23 4.68
CA THR A 327 7.56 -31.75 4.88
C THR A 327 7.55 -33.20 5.37
N ILE A 328 6.63 -33.54 6.28
CA ILE A 328 6.42 -34.91 6.76
C ILE A 328 5.88 -35.81 5.63
N ALA A 329 4.96 -35.31 4.81
CA ALA A 329 4.44 -36.06 3.66
C ALA A 329 5.52 -36.31 2.61
N MET A 330 6.32 -35.30 2.24
CA MET A 330 7.40 -35.44 1.25
C MET A 330 8.47 -36.43 1.70
N SER A 331 8.84 -36.41 2.98
CA SER A 331 9.77 -37.39 3.56
C SER A 331 9.20 -38.81 3.66
N ALA A 332 7.89 -38.96 3.89
CA ALA A 332 7.22 -40.26 3.92
C ALA A 332 7.07 -40.90 2.52
N PHE A 333 7.02 -40.10 1.45
CA PHE A 333 6.86 -40.59 0.07
C PHE A 333 8.16 -40.61 -0.74
N GLY A 334 9.31 -40.29 -0.14
CA GLY A 334 10.62 -40.34 -0.82
C GLY A 334 10.75 -39.37 -1.98
N VAL A 335 9.95 -38.29 -1.98
CA VAL A 335 10.02 -37.23 -2.98
C VAL A 335 10.93 -36.15 -2.42
N SER A 336 12.22 -36.23 -2.75
CA SER A 336 13.24 -35.21 -2.47
C SER A 336 13.31 -34.18 -3.58
#